data_AF-A0AA44DGP0-F1
#
_entry.id   AF-A0AA44DGP0-F1
#
_cell.length_a   1.000
_cell.length_b   1.000
_cell.length_c   1.000
_cell.angle_alpha   90.00
_cell.angle_beta   90.00
_cell.angle_gamma   90.00
#
_symmetry.space_group_name_H-M   'P 1'
#
loop_
_entity.id
_entity.type
_entity.pdbx_description
1 polymer ?
#
loop_
_entity_poly.entity_id
_entity_poly.type
_entity_poly.pdbx_seq_one_letter_code
_entity_poly.pdbx_strand_id
1 'polypeptide(L)'
;MATRTFGHVTVTLPELDEPGLYLANVVTLGSPRGIVQDFAYSDADLRSLELADTRLITGRVSGVRSKRVEFEAVSLHGVEIVGSDLGSVRWSGGKLTRVVLRDCRLTGAAPPGTLPSLV
;
A
#
# COMPACT_ATOMS: atom_id res chain seq x y z
N MET A 1 17.76 -11.09 -2.56
CA MET A 1 16.52 -11.50 -1.83
C MET A 1 16.75 -11.51 -0.32
N ALA A 2 16.48 -10.38 0.35
CA ALA A 2 16.57 -10.24 1.81
C ALA A 2 15.31 -10.79 2.52
N THR A 3 15.34 -12.08 2.83
CA THR A 3 14.35 -12.71 3.71
C THR A 3 14.72 -12.44 5.16
N ARG A 4 13.84 -11.74 5.90
CA ARG A 4 14.04 -11.51 7.34
C ARG A 4 13.15 -12.44 8.15
N THR A 5 13.78 -13.23 9.01
CA THR A 5 13.09 -14.18 9.88
C THR A 5 12.91 -13.55 11.26
N PHE A 6 11.67 -13.39 11.70
CA PHE A 6 11.32 -12.99 13.06
C PHE A 6 10.72 -14.21 13.78
N GLY A 7 11.51 -14.88 14.62
CA GLY A 7 11.10 -16.13 15.26
C GLY A 7 10.88 -17.26 14.24
N HIS A 8 9.68 -17.83 14.18
CA HIS A 8 9.27 -18.82 13.15
C HIS A 8 8.64 -18.19 11.90
N VAL A 9 8.51 -16.86 11.85
CA VAL A 9 7.88 -16.16 10.73
C VAL A 9 8.95 -15.66 9.77
N THR A 10 9.00 -16.28 8.60
CA THR A 10 9.86 -15.89 7.49
C THR A 10 9.12 -14.85 6.64
N VAL A 11 9.53 -13.59 6.71
CA VAL A 11 8.96 -12.53 5.88
C VAL A 11 9.93 -12.19 4.75
N THR A 12 9.52 -12.45 3.51
CA THR A 12 10.25 -11.95 2.34
C THR A 12 9.93 -10.47 2.18
N LEU A 13 10.90 -9.62 2.48
CA LEU A 13 10.74 -8.18 2.32
C LEU A 13 10.92 -7.80 0.85
N PRO A 14 10.21 -6.76 0.37
CA PRO A 14 10.60 -6.12 -0.88
C PRO A 14 11.99 -5.50 -0.70
N GLU A 15 12.88 -5.72 -1.67
CA GLU A 15 14.31 -5.34 -1.58
C GLU A 15 14.53 -3.83 -1.79
N LEU A 16 13.77 -3.00 -1.08
CA LEU A 16 13.74 -1.55 -1.26
C LEU A 16 14.97 -0.85 -0.65
N ASP A 17 15.79 -1.56 0.12
CA ASP A 17 16.98 -1.04 0.81
C ASP A 17 18.30 -1.51 0.17
N GLU A 18 18.27 -2.14 -1.01
CA GLU A 18 19.51 -2.54 -1.68
C GLU A 18 20.29 -1.32 -2.18
N PRO A 19 21.63 -1.27 -1.93
CA PRO A 19 22.47 -0.19 -2.40
C PRO A 19 22.50 -0.21 -3.93
N GLY A 20 21.80 0.74 -4.55
CA GLY A 20 21.65 0.85 -6.00
C GLY A 20 20.21 0.89 -6.50
N LEU A 21 19.22 0.57 -5.65
CA LEU A 21 17.82 0.78 -5.99
C LEU A 21 17.48 2.27 -5.86
N TYR A 22 17.05 2.87 -6.97
CA TYR A 22 16.57 4.25 -6.99
C TYR A 22 15.05 4.26 -7.11
N LEU A 23 14.39 4.70 -6.05
CA LEU A 23 12.95 4.95 -6.07
C LEU A 23 12.69 6.39 -6.52
N ALA A 24 11.89 6.56 -7.55
CA ALA A 24 11.44 7.85 -8.01
C ALA A 24 10.38 8.41 -7.07
N ASN A 25 10.61 9.60 -6.50
CA ASN A 25 9.58 10.26 -5.70
C ASN A 25 8.42 10.66 -6.60
N VAL A 26 7.23 10.13 -6.33
CA VAL A 26 6.01 10.44 -7.07
C VAL A 26 5.08 11.25 -6.19
N VAL A 27 4.30 12.14 -6.78
CA VAL A 27 3.25 12.91 -6.06
C VAL A 27 1.87 12.26 -6.25
N THR A 28 1.75 11.33 -7.20
CA THR A 28 0.51 10.63 -7.51
C THR A 28 0.80 9.18 -7.87
N LEU A 29 0.06 8.25 -7.26
CA LEU A 29 0.18 6.80 -7.49
C LEU A 29 -0.63 6.33 -8.71
N GLY A 30 -1.46 7.20 -9.29
CA GLY A 30 -2.19 6.95 -10.53
C GLY A 30 -1.33 7.27 -11.74
N SER A 31 -1.27 6.36 -12.70
CA SER A 31 -0.67 6.59 -14.01
C SER A 31 -1.68 6.26 -15.11
N PRO A 32 -1.70 7.00 -16.23
CA PRO A 32 -2.59 6.70 -17.36
C PRO A 32 -2.32 5.34 -18.00
N ARG A 33 -1.15 4.75 -17.72
CA ARG A 33 -0.77 3.39 -18.14
C ARG A 33 -1.14 2.30 -17.14
N GLY A 34 -1.70 2.67 -15.97
CA GLY A 34 -2.09 1.72 -14.93
C GLY A 34 -0.92 0.94 -14.30
N ILE A 35 0.34 1.33 -14.53
CA ILE A 35 1.52 0.67 -13.95
C ILE A 35 2.48 1.73 -13.43
N VAL A 36 2.84 1.63 -12.15
CA VAL A 36 3.87 2.44 -11.51
C VAL A 36 4.89 1.50 -10.88
N GLN A 37 6.16 1.70 -11.21
CA GLN A 37 7.27 0.90 -10.70
C GLN A 37 8.35 1.77 -10.10
N ASP A 38 9.13 1.20 -9.17
CA ASP A 38 10.29 1.84 -8.55
C ASP A 38 9.95 3.22 -8.00
N PHE A 39 8.87 3.29 -7.21
CA PHE A 39 8.33 4.56 -6.73
C PHE A 39 8.50 4.73 -5.22
N ALA A 40 8.72 5.98 -4.81
CA ALA A 40 8.64 6.42 -3.42
C ALA A 40 7.47 7.39 -3.29
N TYR A 41 6.59 7.15 -2.34
CA TYR A 41 5.46 8.01 -2.01
C TYR A 41 5.51 8.32 -0.52
N SER A 42 5.95 9.53 -0.17
CA SER A 42 6.17 9.90 1.22
C SER A 42 5.49 11.21 1.59
N ASP A 43 5.08 11.31 2.86
CA ASP A 43 4.58 12.56 3.47
C ASP A 43 3.42 13.20 2.69
N ALA A 44 2.45 12.38 2.30
CA ALA A 44 1.28 12.82 1.57
C ALA A 44 0.07 12.97 2.49
N ASP A 45 -0.51 14.15 2.55
CA ASP A 45 -1.78 14.41 3.24
C ASP A 45 -2.91 14.57 2.20
N LEU A 46 -3.79 13.57 2.14
CA LEU A 46 -4.87 13.49 1.17
C LEU A 46 -6.21 13.42 1.89
N ARG A 47 -7.22 14.11 1.36
CA ARG A 47 -8.60 13.93 1.86
C ARG A 47 -9.14 12.54 1.49
N SER A 48 -8.92 12.13 0.25
CA SER A 48 -9.19 10.77 -0.25
C SER A 48 -8.06 10.32 -1.17
N LEU A 49 -7.77 9.01 -1.16
CA LEU A 49 -6.84 8.36 -2.09
C LEU A 49 -7.63 7.32 -2.89
N GLU A 50 -7.77 7.56 -4.19
CA GLU A 50 -8.55 6.70 -5.09
C GLU A 50 -7.61 6.15 -6.17
N LEU A 51 -7.54 4.83 -6.27
CA LEU A 51 -6.80 4.13 -7.31
C LEU A 51 -7.69 3.05 -7.91
N ALA A 52 -7.83 3.08 -9.23
CA ALA A 52 -8.56 2.09 -10.00
C ALA A 52 -7.64 1.51 -11.08
N ASP A 53 -7.75 0.19 -11.32
CA ASP A 53 -7.03 -0.54 -12.38
C ASP A 53 -5.50 -0.25 -12.41
N THR A 54 -4.91 -0.06 -11.23
CA THR A 54 -3.52 0.35 -11.09
C THR A 54 -2.66 -0.77 -10.51
N ARG A 55 -1.49 -0.98 -11.09
CA ARG A 55 -0.48 -1.92 -10.64
C ARG A 55 0.73 -1.17 -10.09
N LEU A 56 0.95 -1.32 -8.79
CA LEU A 56 2.10 -0.77 -8.09
C LEU A 56 3.12 -1.90 -7.89
N ILE A 57 4.30 -1.77 -8.48
CA ILE A 57 5.36 -2.78 -8.45
C ILE A 57 6.59 -2.15 -7.79
N THR A 58 7.18 -2.78 -6.79
CA THR A 58 8.41 -2.30 -6.15
C THR A 58 8.33 -0.83 -5.74
N GLY A 59 7.74 -0.57 -4.58
CA GLY A 59 7.63 0.82 -4.12
C GLY A 59 7.53 0.97 -2.62
N ARG A 60 7.83 2.18 -2.14
CA ARG A 60 7.81 2.53 -0.72
C ARG A 60 6.82 3.64 -0.48
N VAL A 61 5.85 3.38 0.39
CA VAL A 61 4.84 4.33 0.84
C VAL A 61 5.12 4.64 2.31
N SER A 62 5.35 5.90 2.67
CA SER A 62 5.66 6.25 4.06
C SER A 62 5.02 7.55 4.54
N GLY A 63 4.48 7.58 5.76
CA GLY A 63 3.90 8.81 6.31
C GLY A 63 2.68 9.33 5.54
N VAL A 64 1.98 8.48 4.80
CA VAL A 64 0.76 8.89 4.08
C VAL A 64 -0.40 8.99 5.05
N ARG A 65 -1.13 10.10 5.02
CA ARG A 65 -2.34 10.33 5.79
C ARG A 65 -3.51 10.51 4.85
N SER A 66 -4.50 9.64 4.95
CA SER A 66 -5.75 9.78 4.21
C SER A 66 -6.95 9.39 5.05
N LYS A 67 -8.04 10.16 4.96
CA LYS A 67 -9.28 9.84 5.68
C LYS A 67 -10.12 8.76 5.01
N ARG A 68 -9.98 8.63 3.69
CA ARG A 68 -10.70 7.66 2.87
C ARG A 68 -9.77 7.10 1.81
N VAL A 69 -9.66 5.78 1.73
CA VAL A 69 -8.86 5.12 0.70
C VAL A 69 -9.73 4.14 -0.06
N GLU A 70 -9.70 4.20 -1.37
CA GLU A 70 -10.49 3.35 -2.25
C GLU A 70 -9.59 2.74 -3.31
N PHE A 71 -9.41 1.42 -3.22
CA PHE A 71 -8.60 0.63 -4.13
C PHE A 71 -9.49 -0.36 -4.88
N GLU A 72 -9.73 -0.09 -6.17
CA GLU A 72 -10.51 -0.92 -7.07
C GLU A 72 -9.60 -1.59 -8.11
N ALA A 73 -9.61 -2.92 -8.16
CA ALA A 73 -8.76 -3.71 -9.06
C ALA A 73 -7.24 -3.41 -8.93
N VAL A 74 -6.80 -2.86 -7.80
CA VAL A 74 -5.40 -2.47 -7.58
C VAL A 74 -4.54 -3.68 -7.24
N SER A 75 -3.41 -3.81 -7.94
CA SER A 75 -2.42 -4.87 -7.71
C SER A 75 -1.15 -4.30 -7.10
N LEU A 76 -0.83 -4.67 -5.86
CA LEU A 76 0.43 -4.34 -5.20
C LEU A 76 1.39 -5.53 -5.25
N HIS A 77 2.59 -5.32 -5.78
CA HIS A 77 3.64 -6.32 -5.84
C HIS A 77 4.95 -5.78 -5.29
N GLY A 78 5.43 -6.30 -4.16
CA GLY A 78 6.69 -5.85 -3.58
C GLY A 78 6.63 -4.41 -3.05
N VAL A 79 5.51 -4.02 -2.45
CA VAL A 79 5.30 -2.66 -1.92
C VAL A 79 5.46 -2.67 -0.40
N GLU A 80 6.19 -1.70 0.14
CA GLU A 80 6.31 -1.48 1.58
C GLU A 80 5.53 -0.23 1.98
N ILE A 81 4.69 -0.35 3.00
CA ILE A 81 3.92 0.75 3.58
C ILE A 81 4.36 0.89 5.04
N VAL A 82 4.91 2.05 5.42
CA VAL A 82 5.45 2.31 6.76
C VAL A 82 4.84 3.58 7.36
N GLY A 83 4.41 3.55 8.62
CA GLY A 83 4.03 4.77 9.34
C GLY A 83 2.87 5.55 8.71
N SER A 84 2.00 4.88 7.95
CA SER A 84 0.91 5.53 7.21
C SER A 84 -0.43 5.37 7.95
N ASP A 85 -1.26 6.42 7.96
CA ASP A 85 -2.60 6.43 8.52
C ASP A 85 -3.64 6.47 7.38
N LEU A 86 -4.23 5.31 7.09
CA LEU A 86 -5.22 5.13 6.03
C LEU A 86 -6.57 4.83 6.69
N GLY A 87 -7.44 5.84 6.68
CA GLY A 87 -8.81 5.77 7.16
C GLY A 87 -9.77 5.25 6.11
N SER A 88 -10.81 4.55 6.57
CA SER A 88 -11.90 3.99 5.78
C SER A 88 -11.44 3.28 4.50
N VAL A 89 -10.45 2.39 4.62
CA VAL A 89 -9.87 1.67 3.49
C VAL A 89 -10.89 0.69 2.91
N ARG A 90 -11.25 0.88 1.65
CA ARG A 90 -12.00 -0.08 0.84
C ARG A 90 -11.10 -0.72 -0.19
N TRP A 91 -11.06 -2.04 -0.20
CA TRP A 91 -10.34 -2.82 -1.19
C TRP A 91 -11.31 -3.75 -1.90
N SER A 92 -11.47 -3.58 -3.22
CA SER A 92 -12.31 -4.42 -4.06
C SER A 92 -11.53 -4.95 -5.24
N GLY A 93 -11.53 -6.28 -5.44
CA GLY A 93 -10.93 -6.93 -6.62
C GLY A 93 -9.40 -6.80 -6.76
N GLY A 94 -8.70 -6.36 -5.72
CA GLY A 94 -7.25 -6.14 -5.77
C GLY A 94 -6.41 -7.36 -5.36
N LYS A 95 -5.11 -7.32 -5.71
CA LYS A 95 -4.14 -8.37 -5.38
C LYS A 95 -2.99 -7.80 -4.56
N LEU A 96 -2.61 -8.53 -3.51
CA LEU A 96 -1.52 -8.21 -2.60
C LEU A 96 -0.47 -9.31 -2.69
N THR A 97 0.74 -8.99 -3.14
CA THR A 97 1.84 -9.95 -3.21
C THR A 97 3.12 -9.31 -2.70
N ARG A 98 3.76 -9.91 -1.68
CA ARG A 98 4.97 -9.37 -1.03
C ARG A 98 4.77 -7.93 -0.55
N VAL A 99 3.63 -7.65 0.06
CA VAL A 99 3.34 -6.36 0.67
C VAL A 99 3.66 -6.39 2.14
N VAL A 100 4.36 -5.36 2.60
CA VAL A 100 4.76 -5.22 4.00
C VAL A 100 4.10 -3.97 4.56
N LEU A 101 3.42 -4.12 5.69
CA LEU A 101 2.78 -3.03 6.44
C LEU A 101 3.44 -2.95 7.80
N ARG A 102 4.10 -1.83 8.11
CA ARG A 102 4.78 -1.58 9.40
C ARG A 102 4.28 -0.28 10.00
N ASP A 103 3.93 -0.27 11.28
CA ASP A 103 3.50 0.95 11.99
C ASP A 103 2.35 1.69 11.26
N CYS A 104 1.52 0.95 10.52
CA CYS A 104 0.43 1.50 9.73
C CYS A 104 -0.88 1.41 10.49
N ARG A 105 -1.68 2.48 10.41
CA ARG A 105 -3.03 2.52 10.95
C ARG A 105 -4.01 2.35 9.79
N LEU A 106 -4.68 1.20 9.75
CA LEU A 106 -5.74 0.91 8.78
C LEU A 106 -7.07 0.91 9.55
N THR A 107 -7.78 2.04 9.56
CA THR A 107 -9.11 2.10 10.19
C THR A 107 -10.19 1.91 9.13
N GLY A 108 -11.30 1.24 9.48
CA GLY A 108 -12.41 1.06 8.55
C GLY A 108 -12.14 0.10 7.39
N ALA A 109 -11.12 -0.76 7.48
CA ALA A 109 -11.08 -2.03 6.76
C ALA A 109 -12.22 -2.91 7.30
N ALA A 110 -13.45 -2.55 6.96
CA ALA A 110 -14.60 -3.38 7.25
C ALA A 110 -14.41 -4.67 6.44
N PRO A 111 -14.40 -5.86 7.08
CA PRO A 111 -14.47 -7.09 6.32
C PRO A 111 -15.73 -7.01 5.43
N PRO A 112 -15.68 -7.47 4.17
CA PRO A 112 -16.87 -7.56 3.34
C PRO A 112 -17.84 -8.56 4.00
N GLY A 113 -18.75 -8.08 4.85
CA GLY A 113 -19.69 -8.95 5.56
C GLY A 113 -20.34 -8.42 6.83
N THR A 114 -19.84 -7.38 7.49
CA THR A 114 -20.56 -6.81 8.64
C THR A 114 -21.51 -5.73 8.17
N LEU A 115 -22.76 -6.13 7.86
CA LEU A 115 -23.89 -5.21 7.84
C LEU A 115 -23.91 -4.43 9.17
N PRO A 116 -24.10 -3.10 9.16
CA PRO A 116 -24.49 -2.42 10.38
C PRO A 116 -25.88 -2.98 10.73
N SER A 117 -25.95 -3.83 11.76
CA SER A 117 -27.22 -4.16 12.37
C SER A 117 -27.78 -2.86 12.94
N LEU A 118 -28.64 -2.19 12.17
CA LEU A 118 -29.48 -1.12 12.67
C LEU A 118 -30.41 -1.75 13.71
N VAL A 119 -30.24 -1.35 14.97
CA VAL A 119 -31.27 -1.46 16.01
C VAL A 119 -32.13 -0.21 15.93
#